data_AF-A0A061EAD7-F1
#
_entry.id   AF-A0A061EAD7-F1
#
_cell.length_a   1.000
_cell.length_b   1.000
_cell.length_c   1.000
_cell.angle_alpha   90.00
_cell.angle_beta   90.00
_cell.angle_gamma   90.00
#
_symmetry.space_group_name_H-M   'P 1'
#
loop_
_entity.id
_entity.type
_entity.pdbx_description
1 polymer ?
#
loop_
_entity_poly.entity_id
_entity_poly.type
_entity_poly.pdbx_seq_one_letter_code
_entity_poly.pdbx_strand_id
1 'polypeptide(L)'
;MEKQFKIFVYKEGEPPVFHDGPCKSIYSMEGNFIHKMDVDSNFQTKDPEKAHVFYLPFGVAKMVRFVYLCDSRDFSPIRRTVVDYVNLIA
;
A
#
# COMPACT_ATOMS: atom_id res chain seq x y z
N MET A 1 -13.20 -13.34 -23.72
CA MET A 1 -13.84 -13.25 -22.40
C MET A 1 -12.82 -12.61 -21.47
N GLU A 2 -13.02 -11.36 -21.05
CA GLU A 2 -12.07 -10.66 -20.19
C GLU A 2 -12.09 -11.29 -18.79
N LYS A 3 -10.94 -11.80 -18.33
CA LYS A 3 -10.77 -12.22 -16.94
C LYS A 3 -10.59 -10.95 -16.11
N GLN A 4 -11.58 -10.60 -15.30
CA GLN A 4 -11.49 -9.46 -14.39
C GLN A 4 -10.23 -9.59 -13.52
N PHE A 5 -9.44 -8.53 -13.43
CA PHE A 5 -8.21 -8.51 -12.67
C PHE A 5 -8.51 -8.60 -11.17
N LYS A 6 -7.85 -9.53 -10.46
CA LYS A 6 -8.07 -9.81 -9.04
C LYS A 6 -6.81 -9.51 -8.25
N ILE A 7 -6.98 -8.68 -7.25
CA ILE A 7 -5.92 -8.17 -6.38
C ILE A 7 -6.23 -8.66 -4.96
N PHE A 8 -5.28 -9.34 -4.33
CA PHE A 8 -5.34 -9.61 -2.91
C PHE A 8 -4.73 -8.44 -2.16
N VAL A 9 -5.50 -7.83 -1.27
CA VAL A 9 -5.07 -6.67 -0.49
C VAL A 9 -4.90 -7.10 0.96
N TYR A 10 -3.68 -6.94 1.48
CA TYR A 10 -3.41 -7.14 2.90
C TYR A 10 -4.13 -6.07 3.72
N LYS A 11 -4.63 -6.44 4.90
CA LYS A 11 -5.44 -5.57 5.77
C LYS A 11 -4.67 -5.06 6.97
N GLU A 12 -3.46 -5.57 7.15
CA GLU A 12 -2.56 -5.23 8.21
C GLU A 12 -2.00 -3.83 7.98
N GLY A 13 -1.64 -3.15 9.08
CA GLY A 13 -1.10 -1.79 9.06
C GLY A 13 -2.16 -0.73 9.35
N GLU A 14 -1.71 0.38 9.93
CA GLU A 14 -2.58 1.49 10.32
C GLU A 14 -2.19 2.81 9.61
N PRO A 15 -3.15 3.74 9.43
CA PRO A 15 -2.86 5.10 9.02
C PRO A 15 -1.87 5.79 9.98
N PRO A 16 -1.04 6.74 9.51
CA PRO A 16 -1.12 7.39 8.21
C PRO A 16 -0.24 6.75 7.12
N VAL A 17 0.47 5.66 7.41
CA VAL A 17 1.42 5.03 6.47
C VAL A 17 0.73 3.98 5.60
N PHE A 18 -0.20 3.21 6.18
CA PHE A 18 -0.97 2.18 5.51
C PHE A 18 -2.42 2.61 5.32
N HIS A 19 -3.08 2.11 4.27
CA HIS A 19 -4.49 2.39 3.95
C HIS A 19 -4.84 3.89 3.82
N ASP A 20 -3.82 4.73 3.63
CA ASP A 20 -3.99 6.17 3.47
C ASP A 20 -2.95 6.69 2.47
N GLY A 21 -3.40 7.56 1.56
CA GLY A 21 -2.57 8.12 0.50
C GLY A 21 -2.99 9.55 0.17
N PRO A 22 -2.06 10.42 -0.20
CA PRO A 22 -2.39 11.80 -0.54
C PRO A 22 -3.20 11.86 -1.84
N CYS A 23 -4.47 12.27 -1.75
CA CYS A 23 -5.32 12.49 -2.94
C CYS A 23 -5.11 13.86 -3.60
N LYS A 24 -3.90 14.45 -3.51
CA LYS A 24 -3.61 15.80 -4.02
C LYS A 24 -2.30 15.85 -4.82
N SER A 25 -2.29 16.72 -5.84
CA SER A 25 -1.12 17.04 -6.67
C SER A 25 -0.52 15.79 -7.36
N ILE A 26 0.80 15.74 -7.52
CA ILE A 26 1.52 14.70 -8.25
C ILE A 26 1.40 13.29 -7.66
N TYR A 27 0.96 13.17 -6.40
CA TYR A 27 0.77 11.87 -5.72
C TYR A 27 -0.69 11.40 -5.71
N SER A 28 -1.59 12.11 -6.40
CA SER A 28 -3.03 11.78 -6.40
C SER A 28 -3.32 10.39 -6.96
N MET A 29 -2.48 9.86 -7.86
CA MET A 29 -2.65 8.51 -8.40
C MET A 29 -2.47 7.43 -7.34
N GLU A 30 -1.48 7.59 -6.45
CA GLU A 30 -1.22 6.69 -5.32
C GLU A 30 -2.42 6.68 -4.36
N GLY A 31 -2.87 7.87 -3.93
CA GLY A 31 -4.04 8.01 -3.06
C GLY A 31 -5.32 7.44 -3.69
N ASN A 32 -5.58 7.72 -4.97
CA ASN A 32 -6.74 7.17 -5.68
C ASN A 32 -6.69 5.65 -5.81
N PHE A 33 -5.50 5.07 -5.98
CA PHE A 33 -5.33 3.61 -6.06
C PHE A 33 -5.61 2.97 -4.70
N ILE A 34 -4.98 3.44 -3.62
CA ILE A 34 -5.21 2.96 -2.25
C ILE A 34 -6.70 3.05 -1.91
N HIS A 35 -7.31 4.22 -2.13
CA HIS A 35 -8.73 4.44 -1.86
C HIS A 35 -9.63 3.48 -2.64
N LYS A 36 -9.35 3.23 -3.92
CA LYS A 36 -10.10 2.25 -4.71
C LYS A 36 -9.90 0.82 -4.20
N MET A 37 -8.70 0.45 -3.78
CA MET A 37 -8.46 -0.90 -3.25
C MET A 37 -9.13 -1.14 -1.89
N ASP A 38 -9.33 -0.09 -1.09
CA ASP A 38 -10.00 -0.18 0.21
C ASP A 38 -11.53 -0.07 0.12
N VAL A 39 -12.06 0.73 -0.81
CA VAL A 39 -13.51 1.00 -0.95
C VAL A 39 -14.18 0.13 -2.03
N ASP A 40 -13.50 -0.14 -3.13
CA ASP A 40 -14.06 -0.87 -4.27
C ASP A 40 -13.65 -2.35 -4.24
N SER A 41 -14.64 -3.20 -3.99
CA SER A 41 -14.46 -4.66 -3.96
C SER A 41 -14.41 -5.33 -5.34
N ASN A 42 -14.68 -4.60 -6.43
CA ASN A 42 -14.76 -5.18 -7.78
C ASN A 42 -13.43 -5.79 -8.25
N PHE A 43 -12.29 -5.22 -7.84
CA PHE A 43 -10.96 -5.75 -8.17
C PHE A 43 -10.35 -6.54 -7.02
N GLN A 44 -10.95 -6.53 -5.85
CA GLN A 44 -10.42 -7.20 -4.66
C GLN A 44 -10.83 -8.67 -4.65
N THR A 45 -9.92 -9.54 -4.25
CA THR A 45 -10.22 -10.93 -3.92
C THR A 45 -9.80 -11.25 -2.49
N LYS A 46 -10.64 -12.01 -1.78
CA LYS A 46 -10.33 -12.56 -0.45
C LYS A 46 -9.64 -13.92 -0.53
N ASP A 47 -9.58 -14.50 -1.73
CA ASP A 47 -9.03 -15.81 -1.98
C ASP A 47 -7.64 -15.65 -2.63
N PRO A 48 -6.55 -15.94 -1.90
CA PRO A 48 -5.20 -15.75 -2.41
C PRO A 48 -4.89 -16.65 -3.62
N GLU A 49 -5.55 -17.80 -3.76
CA GLU A 49 -5.35 -18.69 -4.92
C GLU A 49 -5.96 -18.12 -6.21
N LYS A 50 -6.94 -17.23 -6.07
CA LYS A 50 -7.59 -16.54 -7.21
C LYS A 50 -6.96 -15.18 -7.51
N ALA A 51 -5.98 -14.75 -6.72
CA ALA A 51 -5.32 -13.47 -6.89
C ALA A 51 -4.34 -13.52 -8.06
N HIS A 52 -4.35 -12.48 -8.89
CA HIS A 52 -3.32 -12.30 -9.92
C HIS A 52 -2.11 -11.56 -9.36
N VAL A 53 -2.34 -10.65 -8.42
CA VAL A 53 -1.30 -9.88 -7.74
C VAL A 53 -1.65 -9.67 -6.27
N PHE A 54 -0.60 -9.47 -5.47
CA PHE A 54 -0.70 -9.13 -4.06
C PHE A 54 -0.32 -7.67 -3.89
N TYR A 55 -1.13 -6.93 -3.13
CA TYR A 55 -0.94 -5.51 -2.88
C TYR A 55 -0.70 -5.26 -1.39
N LEU A 56 0.43 -4.62 -1.09
CA LEU A 56 0.78 -4.12 0.23
C LEU A 56 0.32 -2.66 0.32
N PRO A 57 -0.63 -2.31 1.20
CA PRO A 57 -1.36 -1.04 1.20
C PRO A 57 -0.56 0.12 1.82
N PHE A 58 0.73 0.27 1.55
CA PHE A 58 1.54 1.40 2.04
C PHE A 58 1.67 2.53 1.02
N GLY A 59 1.64 3.76 1.52
CA GLY A 59 1.89 4.95 0.70
C GLY A 59 3.34 5.42 0.76
N VAL A 60 4.02 5.51 -0.39
CA VAL A 60 5.40 6.02 -0.47
C VAL A 60 5.47 7.48 -0.03
N ALA A 61 4.51 8.32 -0.45
CA ALA A 61 4.46 9.71 -0.05
C ALA A 61 4.30 9.87 1.47
N LYS A 62 3.57 8.95 2.12
CA LYS A 62 3.38 8.94 3.57
C LYS A 62 4.62 8.43 4.30
N MET A 63 5.28 7.39 3.78
CA MET A 63 6.57 6.93 4.31
C MET A 63 7.63 8.04 4.27
N VAL A 64 7.73 8.78 3.16
CA VAL A 64 8.66 9.91 3.07
C VAL A 64 8.30 11.01 4.07
N ARG A 65 7.01 11.24 4.33
CA ARG A 65 6.57 12.29 5.25
C ARG A 65 6.74 11.95 6.74
N PHE A 66 6.51 10.69 7.11
CA PHE A 66 6.42 10.28 8.52
C PHE A 66 7.57 9.39 9.00
N VAL A 67 8.20 8.65 8.10
CA VAL A 67 9.23 7.65 8.44
C VAL A 67 10.63 8.12 8.05
N TYR A 68 10.75 8.86 6.95
CA TYR A 68 12.05 9.39 6.49
C TYR A 68 12.45 10.64 7.25
N LEU A 69 13.69 10.67 7.73
CA LEU A 69 14.30 11.86 8.31
C LEU A 69 14.88 12.73 7.19
N CYS A 70 14.33 13.94 7.01
CA CYS A 70 14.79 14.89 5.99
C CYS A 70 16.31 15.12 6.09
N ASP A 71 16.98 15.21 4.95
CA ASP A 71 18.43 15.42 4.80
C ASP A 71 19.37 14.36 5.40
N SER A 72 18.83 13.30 6.01
CA SER A 72 19.64 12.20 6.55
C SER A 72 20.31 11.36 5.45
N ARG A 73 19.70 11.30 4.26
CA ARG A 73 20.02 10.33 3.18
C ARG A 73 19.99 8.87 3.65
N ASP A 74 19.39 8.62 4.81
CA ASP A 74 19.26 7.29 5.39
C ASP A 74 17.87 6.74 5.07
N PHE A 75 17.84 5.75 4.18
CA PHE A 75 16.63 5.02 3.83
C PHE A 75 16.37 3.81 4.73
N SER A 76 17.22 3.58 5.75
CA SER A 76 17.08 2.47 6.69
C SER A 76 15.72 2.47 7.41
N PRO A 77 15.15 3.61 7.86
CA PRO A 77 13.84 3.62 8.49
C PRO A 77 12.72 3.11 7.57
N ILE A 78 12.69 3.57 6.31
CA ILE A 78 11.72 3.11 5.30
C ILE A 78 11.89 1.61 5.05
N ARG A 79 13.14 1.16 4.86
CA ARG A 79 13.43 -0.25 4.62
C ARG A 79 12.97 -1.13 5.80
N ARG A 80 13.22 -0.70 7.03
CA ARG A 80 12.77 -1.42 8.24
C ARG A 80 11.26 -1.49 8.29
N THR A 81 10.54 -0.39 8.05
CA THR A 81 9.06 -0.40 8.02
C THR A 81 8.51 -1.42 7.03
N VAL A 82 9.08 -1.51 5.82
CA VAL A 82 8.65 -2.52 4.82
C VAL A 82 8.98 -3.94 5.28
N VAL A 83 10.18 -4.17 5.82
CA VAL A 83 10.59 -5.49 6.33
C VAL A 83 9.69 -5.93 7.50
N ASP A 84 9.43 -5.03 8.44
CA ASP A 84 8.57 -5.28 9.60
C ASP A 84 7.13 -5.59 9.15
N TYR A 85 6.64 -4.90 8.11
CA TYR A 85 5.34 -5.20 7.51
C TYR A 85 5.30 -6.59 6.87
N VAL A 86 6.32 -6.96 6.09
CA VAL A 86 6.40 -8.29 5.48
C VAL A 86 6.49 -9.39 6.55
N ASN A 87 7.22 -9.16 7.64
CA ASN A 87 7.31 -10.10 8.75
C ASN A 87 5.99 -10.23 9.55
N LEU A 88 5.11 -9.23 9.49
CA LEU A 88 3.80 -9.28 10.14
C LEU A 88 2.81 -10.18 9.37
N ILE A 89 2.94 -10.23 8.04
CA ILE A 89 2.00 -10.93 7.15
C ILE A 89 2.48 -12.32 6.70
N ALA A 90 3.75 -12.68 6.98
CA ALA A 90 4.38 -13.96 6.61
C ALA A 90 4.57 -14.86 7.84
#